data_AF-A0A7W1YWD3-F1
#
_entry.id   AF-A0A7W1YWD3-F1
#
_cell.length_a   1.000
_cell.length_b   1.000
_cell.length_c   1.000
_cell.angle_alpha   90.00
_cell.angle_beta   90.00
_cell.angle_gamma   90.00
#
_symmetry.space_group_name_H-M   'P 1'
#
loop_
_entity.id
_entity.type
_entity.pdbx_description
1 polymer ?
#
loop_
_entity_poly.entity_id
_entity_poly.type
_entity_poly.pdbx_seq_one_letter_code
_entity_poly.pdbx_strand_id
1 'polypeptide(L)'
;MDKVKQYKINFKSTYPYFIAHINCGNFLSKEILQHLDFSKGNFYTILPTNASIQKITLFEEGGIIPQSKPLEQKEFYGKKCLYQEKSTTKKELEGFITYYLHANSLNLAMLEDVVREPTSPNVNIEDVRLITRDMEVFYLINHQTPASSLGLALARSKHVWHTLYVLAGGLNTPDVFKEEDFMLISKAATHVIISAYDGESYIIWEKAGQSLEYPGFELTDVPKDSVSTEESE
;
A
#
# COMPACT_ATOMS: atom_id res chain seq x y z
N MET A 1 8.12 -0.32 19.95
CA MET A 1 7.33 -0.79 18.80
C MET A 1 7.66 -2.25 18.64
N ASP A 2 6.66 -3.11 18.51
CA ASP A 2 6.92 -4.55 18.33
C ASP A 2 7.73 -4.76 17.06
N LYS A 3 8.60 -5.76 17.07
CA LYS A 3 9.39 -6.11 15.89
C LYS A 3 8.43 -6.49 14.76
N VAL A 4 8.67 -5.99 13.55
CA VAL A 4 7.88 -6.34 12.37
C VAL A 4 8.59 -7.39 11.52
N LYS A 5 7.79 -8.18 10.82
CA LYS A 5 8.23 -9.25 9.94
C LYS A 5 7.50 -9.18 8.61
N GLN A 6 8.17 -9.65 7.58
CA GLN A 6 7.58 -9.91 6.28
C GLN A 6 7.06 -11.34 6.26
N TYR A 7 5.78 -11.49 5.97
CA TYR A 7 5.11 -12.78 5.84
C TYR A 7 4.72 -13.01 4.39
N LYS A 8 5.27 -14.07 3.79
CA LYS A 8 4.86 -14.49 2.44
C LYS A 8 3.45 -15.05 2.49
N ILE A 9 2.55 -14.53 1.66
CA ILE A 9 1.15 -14.96 1.62
C ILE A 9 0.85 -15.75 0.35
N ASN A 10 -0.13 -16.64 0.43
CA ASN A 10 -0.42 -17.59 -0.63
C ASN A 10 -1.10 -16.91 -1.82
N PHE A 11 -0.58 -17.15 -3.03
CA PHE A 11 -1.13 -16.58 -4.27
C PHE A 11 -2.62 -16.89 -4.46
N LYS A 12 -3.04 -18.14 -4.25
CA LYS A 12 -4.42 -18.60 -4.52
C LYS A 12 -5.44 -17.87 -3.64
N SER A 13 -5.11 -17.61 -2.37
CA SER A 13 -5.98 -16.85 -1.46
C SER A 13 -5.90 -15.35 -1.66
N THR A 14 -4.72 -14.82 -2.00
CA THR A 14 -4.48 -13.36 -2.09
C THR A 14 -4.94 -12.77 -3.41
N TYR A 15 -4.71 -13.48 -4.51
CA TYR A 15 -4.91 -12.96 -5.86
C TYR A 15 -6.35 -12.46 -6.12
N PRO A 16 -7.42 -13.20 -5.76
CA PRO A 16 -8.79 -12.72 -5.99
C PRO A 16 -9.09 -11.38 -5.30
N TYR A 17 -8.73 -11.26 -4.01
CA TYR A 17 -8.90 -10.02 -3.25
C TYR A 17 -8.08 -8.88 -3.88
N PHE A 18 -6.82 -9.15 -4.20
CA PHE A 18 -5.91 -8.16 -4.75
C PHE A 18 -6.40 -7.58 -6.08
N ILE A 19 -6.88 -8.44 -6.98
CA ILE A 19 -7.43 -8.03 -8.28
C ILE A 19 -8.77 -7.30 -8.11
N ALA A 20 -9.65 -7.75 -7.22
CA ALA A 20 -10.89 -7.05 -6.92
C ALA A 20 -10.62 -5.62 -6.43
N HIS A 21 -9.65 -5.45 -5.53
CA HIS A 21 -9.27 -4.15 -4.98
C HIS A 21 -8.72 -3.19 -6.03
N ILE A 22 -7.86 -3.67 -6.95
CA ILE A 22 -7.34 -2.84 -8.05
C ILE A 22 -8.45 -2.51 -9.06
N ASN A 23 -9.35 -3.43 -9.37
CA ASN A 23 -10.46 -3.17 -10.31
C ASN A 23 -11.41 -2.05 -9.85
N CYS A 24 -11.45 -1.73 -8.55
CA CYS A 24 -12.22 -0.62 -8.02
C CYS A 24 -11.58 0.76 -8.28
N GLY A 25 -10.35 0.80 -8.79
CA GLY A 25 -9.63 2.05 -9.06
C GLY A 25 -9.90 2.65 -10.43
N ASN A 26 -9.11 3.66 -10.77
CA ASN A 26 -9.32 4.49 -11.95
C ASN A 26 -8.28 4.18 -13.04
N PHE A 27 -7.69 5.19 -13.68
CA PHE A 27 -6.82 5.01 -14.84
C PHE A 27 -5.54 4.23 -14.51
N LEU A 28 -4.83 4.54 -13.43
CA LEU A 28 -3.57 3.86 -13.09
C LEU A 28 -3.83 2.39 -12.75
N SER A 29 -4.91 2.11 -12.02
CA SER A 29 -5.34 0.73 -11.75
C SER A 29 -5.55 -0.09 -13.02
N LYS A 30 -6.19 0.50 -14.04
CA LYS A 30 -6.41 -0.16 -15.34
C LYS A 30 -5.12 -0.40 -16.10
N GLU A 31 -4.22 0.59 -16.14
CA GLU A 31 -2.91 0.46 -16.79
C GLU A 31 -2.07 -0.66 -16.16
N ILE A 32 -2.10 -0.74 -14.84
CA ILE A 32 -1.42 -1.79 -14.07
C ILE A 32 -1.96 -3.17 -14.43
N LEU A 33 -3.28 -3.36 -14.47
CA LEU A 33 -3.90 -4.63 -14.84
C LEU A 33 -3.61 -5.04 -16.29
N GLN A 34 -3.41 -4.08 -17.20
CA GLN A 34 -3.09 -4.35 -18.60
C GLN A 34 -1.62 -4.76 -18.82
N HIS A 35 -0.70 -4.25 -17.99
CA HIS A 35 0.73 -4.37 -18.24
C HIS A 35 1.48 -5.27 -17.26
N LEU A 36 0.89 -5.58 -16.11
CA LEU A 36 1.48 -6.49 -15.13
C LEU A 36 0.81 -7.86 -15.12
N ASP A 37 1.66 -8.88 -15.16
CA ASP A 37 1.30 -10.25 -14.88
C ASP A 37 1.66 -10.59 -13.43
N PHE A 38 0.68 -10.44 -12.54
CA PHE A 38 0.85 -10.66 -11.12
C PHE A 38 1.20 -12.12 -10.75
N SER A 39 1.01 -13.09 -11.66
CA SER A 39 1.46 -14.47 -11.45
C SER A 39 2.99 -14.61 -11.50
N LYS A 40 3.70 -13.62 -12.05
CA LYS A 40 5.16 -13.56 -12.14
C LYS A 40 5.81 -12.81 -10.97
N GLY A 41 5.14 -12.76 -9.83
CA GLY A 41 5.65 -12.14 -8.62
C GLY A 41 5.28 -12.91 -7.37
N ASN A 42 5.58 -12.33 -6.22
CA ASN A 42 5.24 -12.88 -4.91
C ASN A 42 4.38 -11.88 -4.14
N PHE A 43 3.46 -12.39 -3.35
CA PHE A 43 2.70 -11.59 -2.40
C PHE A 43 3.28 -11.73 -1.00
N TYR A 44 3.32 -10.63 -0.26
CA TYR A 44 3.63 -10.62 1.15
C TYR A 44 2.88 -9.51 1.88
N THR A 45 2.88 -9.58 3.21
CA THR A 45 2.40 -8.53 4.11
C THR A 45 3.46 -8.24 5.16
N ILE A 46 3.46 -7.03 5.69
CA ILE A 46 4.32 -6.64 6.81
C ILE A 46 3.43 -6.59 8.06
N LEU A 47 3.76 -7.35 9.09
CA LEU A 47 2.98 -7.41 10.32
C LEU A 47 3.90 -7.50 11.55
N PRO A 48 3.45 -7.01 12.72
CA PRO A 48 4.19 -7.21 13.96
C PRO A 48 4.25 -8.70 14.33
N THR A 49 5.26 -9.09 15.12
CA THR A 49 5.49 -10.49 15.52
C THR A 49 4.35 -11.12 16.33
N ASN A 50 3.48 -10.30 16.92
CA ASN A 50 2.31 -10.73 17.69
C ASN A 50 1.02 -10.75 16.86
N ALA A 51 1.07 -10.49 15.55
CA ALA A 51 -0.10 -10.55 14.68
C ALA A 51 -0.72 -11.96 14.65
N SER A 52 -2.04 -12.02 14.49
CA SER A 52 -2.77 -13.29 14.37
C SER A 52 -2.56 -13.89 12.98
N ILE A 53 -1.61 -14.81 12.87
CA ILE A 53 -1.27 -15.47 11.60
C ILE A 53 -2.45 -16.28 11.04
N GLN A 54 -3.36 -16.76 11.88
CA GLN A 54 -4.58 -17.44 11.44
C GLN A 54 -5.48 -16.53 10.58
N LYS A 55 -5.38 -15.21 10.77
CA LYS A 55 -6.15 -14.21 10.03
C LYS A 55 -5.42 -13.63 8.82
N ILE A 56 -4.25 -14.15 8.47
CA ILE A 56 -3.38 -13.53 7.45
C ILE A 56 -3.98 -13.50 6.04
N THR A 57 -5.05 -14.26 5.80
CA THR A 57 -5.80 -14.23 4.54
C THR A 57 -7.19 -13.61 4.67
N LEU A 58 -7.58 -13.14 5.86
CA LEU A 58 -8.86 -12.47 6.12
C LEU A 58 -8.73 -10.97 5.84
N PHE A 59 -8.47 -10.62 4.57
CA PHE A 59 -8.10 -9.26 4.17
C PHE A 59 -9.20 -8.22 4.36
N GLU A 60 -10.45 -8.64 4.46
CA GLU A 60 -11.61 -7.76 4.69
C GLU A 60 -11.90 -7.56 6.19
N GLU A 61 -11.27 -8.35 7.06
CA GLU A 61 -11.51 -8.30 8.50
C GLU A 61 -10.42 -7.53 9.24
N GLY A 62 -10.83 -6.76 10.25
CA GLY A 62 -9.90 -6.16 11.20
C GLY A 62 -9.45 -7.13 12.30
N GLY A 63 -8.52 -6.67 13.13
CA GLY A 63 -8.02 -7.42 14.27
C GLY A 63 -6.98 -8.47 13.90
N ILE A 64 -6.24 -8.29 12.80
CA ILE A 64 -5.01 -9.05 12.55
C ILE A 64 -3.89 -8.56 13.48
N ILE A 65 -3.87 -7.26 13.79
CA ILE A 65 -2.95 -6.68 14.77
C ILE A 65 -3.65 -6.58 16.12
N PRO A 66 -3.13 -7.21 17.19
CA PRO A 66 -3.70 -7.07 18.53
C PRO A 66 -3.73 -5.61 18.98
N GLN A 67 -4.89 -5.19 19.49
CA GLN A 67 -5.05 -3.85 20.05
C GLN A 67 -4.62 -3.87 21.51
N SER A 68 -3.47 -3.26 21.82
CA SER A 68 -2.86 -3.28 23.15
C SER A 68 -3.15 -2.03 23.99
N LYS A 69 -3.60 -0.94 23.36
CA LYS A 69 -3.89 0.32 24.06
C LYS A 69 -5.27 0.27 24.73
N PRO A 70 -5.45 0.82 25.94
CA PRO A 70 -6.79 0.91 26.52
C PRO A 70 -7.69 1.85 25.72
N LEU A 71 -9.01 1.69 25.87
CA LEU A 71 -9.97 2.69 25.42
C LEU A 71 -9.79 3.97 26.26
N GLU A 72 -9.57 5.09 25.59
CA GLU A 72 -9.48 6.41 26.19
C GLU A 72 -10.78 7.18 25.94
N GLN A 73 -11.21 7.99 26.89
CA GLN A 73 -12.33 8.91 26.66
C GLN A 73 -11.80 10.20 26.02
N LYS A 74 -12.24 10.50 24.80
CA LYS A 74 -11.88 11.73 24.07
C LYS A 74 -13.10 12.53 23.69
N GLU A 75 -12.93 13.83 23.53
CA GLU A 75 -14.00 14.72 23.10
C GLU A 75 -13.82 15.09 21.63
N PHE A 76 -14.83 14.79 20.81
CA PHE A 76 -14.89 15.16 19.41
C PHE A 76 -16.16 15.97 19.18
N TYR A 77 -16.02 17.20 18.67
CA TYR A 77 -17.13 18.12 18.41
C TYR A 77 -18.07 18.31 19.61
N GLY A 78 -17.52 18.45 20.82
CA GLY A 78 -18.29 18.61 22.05
C GLY A 78 -18.88 17.32 22.62
N LYS A 79 -18.63 16.15 21.99
CA LYS A 79 -19.16 14.85 22.43
C LYS A 79 -18.05 13.95 22.95
N LYS A 80 -18.26 13.39 24.13
CA LYS A 80 -17.38 12.38 24.74
C LYS A 80 -17.59 11.02 24.06
N CYS A 81 -16.52 10.44 23.54
CA CYS A 81 -16.49 9.14 22.87
C CYS A 81 -15.37 8.28 23.47
N LEU A 82 -15.56 6.96 23.45
CA LEU A 82 -14.46 6.03 23.68
C LEU A 82 -13.65 5.93 22.39
N TYR A 83 -12.34 6.10 22.49
CA TYR A 83 -11.41 6.11 21.40
C TYR A 83 -10.24 5.19 21.73
N GLN A 84 -9.85 4.37 20.76
CA GLN A 84 -8.63 3.60 20.82
C GLN A 84 -7.86 3.89 19.53
N GLU A 85 -6.59 4.25 19.66
CA GLU A 85 -5.75 4.37 18.48
C GLU A 85 -5.51 2.99 17.90
N LYS A 86 -5.98 2.78 16.67
CA LYS A 86 -5.84 1.51 15.95
C LYS A 86 -4.36 1.27 15.62
N SER A 87 -3.82 0.13 16.07
CA SER A 87 -2.48 -0.31 15.67
C SER A 87 -2.43 -0.56 14.15
N THR A 88 -1.42 -0.02 13.46
CA THR A 88 -1.22 -0.21 12.00
C THR A 88 0.26 -0.37 11.66
N THR A 89 0.58 -0.92 10.49
CA THR A 89 1.94 -0.96 9.92
C THR A 89 2.26 0.22 9.00
N LYS A 90 1.55 1.35 9.18
CA LYS A 90 1.70 2.53 8.31
C LYS A 90 3.12 3.10 8.33
N LYS A 91 3.75 3.19 9.50
CA LYS A 91 5.11 3.75 9.62
C LYS A 91 6.15 2.85 8.97
N GLU A 92 5.95 1.53 9.07
CA GLU A 92 6.80 0.53 8.44
C GLU A 92 6.68 0.59 6.92
N LEU A 93 5.46 0.77 6.39
CA LEU A 93 5.26 1.01 4.96
C LEU A 93 5.94 2.31 4.51
N GLU A 94 5.79 3.41 5.25
CA GLU A 94 6.47 4.68 4.97
C GLU A 94 7.99 4.51 4.92
N GLY A 95 8.56 3.78 5.88
CA GLY A 95 9.98 3.46 5.94
C GLY A 95 10.45 2.61 4.75
N PHE A 96 9.65 1.62 4.35
CA PHE A 96 9.92 0.78 3.18
C PHE A 96 9.90 1.59 1.88
N ILE A 97 8.86 2.40 1.64
CA ILE A 97 8.77 3.23 0.44
C ILE A 97 9.91 4.24 0.41
N THR A 98 10.22 4.90 1.53
CA THR A 98 11.35 5.82 1.63
C THR A 98 12.66 5.13 1.26
N TYR A 99 12.91 3.94 1.82
CA TYR A 99 14.12 3.17 1.49
C TYR A 99 14.18 2.79 0.01
N TYR A 100 13.07 2.31 -0.56
CA TYR A 100 12.97 2.02 -1.99
C TYR A 100 13.32 3.25 -2.84
N LEU A 101 12.76 4.42 -2.53
CA LEU A 101 13.01 5.66 -3.26
C LEU A 101 14.48 6.09 -3.17
N HIS A 102 15.13 5.91 -2.02
CA HIS A 102 16.55 6.27 -1.84
C HIS A 102 17.54 5.24 -2.40
N ALA A 103 17.11 4.01 -2.71
CA ALA A 103 17.98 2.98 -3.27
C ALA A 103 18.52 3.36 -4.66
N ASN A 104 17.77 4.16 -5.43
CA ASN A 104 18.18 4.69 -6.73
C ASN A 104 17.44 6.00 -7.01
N SER A 105 18.14 7.04 -7.48
CA SER A 105 17.52 8.34 -7.75
C SER A 105 16.43 8.31 -8.85
N LEU A 106 16.42 7.27 -9.68
CA LEU A 106 15.42 6.99 -10.71
C LEU A 106 14.24 6.12 -10.22
N ASN A 107 14.19 5.80 -8.92
CA ASN A 107 13.03 5.16 -8.31
C ASN A 107 11.96 6.21 -8.01
N LEU A 108 10.71 5.81 -8.23
CA LEU A 108 9.53 6.62 -7.97
C LEU A 108 8.41 5.78 -7.36
N ALA A 109 7.46 6.47 -6.73
CA ALA A 109 6.19 5.92 -6.32
C ALA A 109 5.07 6.75 -6.94
N MET A 110 4.08 6.09 -7.54
CA MET A 110 2.86 6.73 -8.01
C MET A 110 1.67 6.20 -7.23
N LEU A 111 0.88 7.12 -6.67
CA LEU A 111 -0.27 6.82 -5.84
C LEU A 111 -1.51 7.31 -6.55
N GLU A 112 -2.52 6.44 -6.66
CA GLU A 112 -3.83 6.81 -7.21
C GLU A 112 -4.74 7.30 -6.06
N ASP A 113 -5.28 8.52 -6.18
CA ASP A 113 -6.33 9.01 -5.28
C ASP A 113 -7.67 8.98 -6.02
N VAL A 114 -8.41 7.91 -5.80
CA VAL A 114 -9.65 7.60 -6.53
C VAL A 114 -10.84 8.47 -6.16
N VAL A 115 -10.77 9.23 -5.05
CA VAL A 115 -11.87 10.08 -4.58
C VAL A 115 -11.64 11.55 -4.91
N ARG A 116 -10.38 11.98 -4.96
CA ARG A 116 -10.08 13.40 -5.17
C ARG A 116 -10.10 13.78 -6.63
N GLU A 117 -10.55 15.01 -6.84
CA GLU A 117 -10.51 15.70 -8.11
C GLU A 117 -9.47 16.84 -8.07
N PRO A 118 -8.98 17.33 -9.22
CA PRO A 118 -8.05 18.47 -9.30
C PRO A 118 -8.57 19.76 -8.63
N THR A 119 -9.89 19.89 -8.51
CA THR A 119 -10.58 21.03 -7.88
C THR A 119 -10.80 20.84 -6.37
N SER A 120 -10.49 19.66 -5.82
CA SER A 120 -10.71 19.35 -4.42
C SER A 120 -9.87 20.26 -3.51
N PRO A 121 -10.43 20.71 -2.37
CA PRO A 121 -9.67 21.50 -1.42
C PRO A 121 -8.49 20.70 -0.89
N ASN A 122 -7.33 21.36 -0.79
CA ASN A 122 -6.08 20.74 -0.35
C ASN A 122 -5.69 19.51 -1.19
N VAL A 123 -6.00 19.46 -2.50
CA VAL A 123 -5.50 18.39 -3.37
C VAL A 123 -3.97 18.41 -3.48
N ASN A 124 -3.38 19.61 -3.50
CA ASN A 124 -1.93 19.79 -3.52
C ASN A 124 -1.30 19.38 -2.19
N ILE A 125 -0.13 18.75 -2.27
CA ILE A 125 0.75 18.40 -1.16
C ILE A 125 2.10 19.05 -1.45
N GLU A 126 2.63 19.78 -0.48
CA GLU A 126 3.96 20.39 -0.60
C GLU A 126 5.03 19.31 -0.85
N ASP A 127 5.96 19.59 -1.77
CA ASP A 127 7.05 18.68 -2.19
C ASP A 127 6.62 17.34 -2.81
N VAL A 128 5.34 17.20 -3.16
CA VAL A 128 4.82 16.07 -3.92
C VAL A 128 4.25 16.59 -5.22
N ARG A 129 4.64 15.96 -6.32
CA ARG A 129 4.17 16.37 -7.63
C ARG A 129 2.76 15.83 -7.86
N LEU A 130 1.81 16.74 -8.03
CA LEU A 130 0.45 16.41 -8.45
C LEU A 130 0.42 16.19 -9.97
N ILE A 131 -0.04 15.03 -10.38
CA ILE A 131 -0.37 14.71 -11.78
C ILE A 131 -1.89 14.60 -11.86
N THR A 132 -2.47 15.21 -12.89
CA THR A 132 -3.92 15.15 -13.13
C THR A 132 -4.18 14.66 -14.54
N ARG A 133 -5.17 13.79 -14.70
CA ARG A 133 -5.70 13.38 -16.00
C ARG A 133 -7.20 13.46 -15.93
N ASP A 134 -7.82 14.24 -16.80
CA ASP A 134 -9.25 14.54 -16.72
C ASP A 134 -9.62 15.03 -15.30
N MET A 135 -10.46 14.28 -14.57
CA MET A 135 -10.85 14.56 -13.20
C MET A 135 -10.13 13.68 -12.17
N GLU A 136 -9.13 12.90 -12.58
CA GLU A 136 -8.39 11.97 -11.72
C GLU A 136 -7.10 12.59 -11.19
N VAL A 137 -6.72 12.18 -9.96
CA VAL A 137 -5.57 12.70 -9.21
C VAL A 137 -4.56 11.59 -8.93
N PHE A 138 -3.30 11.88 -9.23
CA PHE A 138 -2.17 11.01 -8.90
C PHE A 138 -1.09 11.80 -8.17
N TYR A 139 -0.50 11.19 -7.16
CA TYR A 139 0.66 11.74 -6.47
C TYR A 139 1.91 11.02 -6.94
N LEU A 140 2.85 11.77 -7.51
CA LEU A 140 4.16 11.27 -7.92
C LEU A 140 5.20 11.66 -6.88
N ILE A 141 5.86 10.65 -6.32
CA ILE A 141 6.81 10.76 -5.22
C ILE A 141 8.16 10.22 -5.70
N ASN A 142 9.25 10.87 -5.31
CA ASN A 142 10.61 10.45 -5.64
C ASN A 142 11.53 10.58 -4.41
N HIS A 143 12.82 10.29 -4.58
CA HIS A 143 13.84 10.35 -3.53
C HIS A 143 14.06 11.75 -2.90
N GLN A 144 13.50 12.81 -3.50
CA GLN A 144 13.60 14.18 -2.97
C GLN A 144 12.38 14.55 -2.12
N THR A 145 11.29 13.78 -2.19
CA THR A 145 10.09 14.03 -1.39
C THR A 145 10.37 13.77 0.10
N PRO A 146 10.13 14.75 0.99
CA PRO A 146 10.28 14.56 2.43
C PRO A 146 9.33 13.49 2.98
N ALA A 147 9.78 12.77 4.02
CA ALA A 147 8.99 11.72 4.67
C ALA A 147 7.63 12.22 5.19
N SER A 148 7.54 13.48 5.65
CA SER A 148 6.28 14.10 6.06
C SER A 148 5.28 14.23 4.91
N SER A 149 5.74 14.62 3.74
CA SER A 149 4.92 14.79 2.54
C SER A 149 4.49 13.44 1.97
N LEU A 150 5.38 12.43 2.00
CA LEU A 150 5.03 11.03 1.71
C LEU A 150 3.93 10.52 2.65
N GLY A 151 4.09 10.68 3.96
CA GLY A 151 3.10 10.21 4.94
C GLY A 151 1.74 10.89 4.80
N LEU A 152 1.72 12.15 4.34
CA LEU A 152 0.50 12.88 4.00
C LEU A 152 -0.12 12.38 2.70
N ALA A 153 0.67 12.11 1.66
CA ALA A 153 0.18 11.54 0.40
C ALA A 153 -0.47 10.18 0.63
N LEU A 154 0.23 9.25 1.31
CA LEU A 154 -0.31 7.93 1.69
C LEU A 154 -1.60 8.05 2.52
N ALA A 155 -1.68 9.03 3.43
CA ALA A 155 -2.89 9.23 4.22
C ALA A 155 -4.08 9.72 3.37
N ARG A 156 -3.83 10.52 2.34
CA ARG A 156 -4.88 11.12 1.50
C ARG A 156 -5.39 10.18 0.43
N SER A 157 -4.50 9.37 -0.16
CA SER A 157 -4.83 8.39 -1.19
C SER A 157 -5.40 7.07 -0.64
N LYS A 158 -5.34 6.87 0.68
CA LYS A 158 -5.92 5.68 1.33
C LYS A 158 -7.41 5.90 1.58
N HIS A 159 -8.24 5.12 0.88
CA HIS A 159 -9.68 5.05 1.11
C HIS A 159 -10.07 3.65 1.59
N VAL A 160 -11.19 3.56 2.31
CA VAL A 160 -11.65 2.29 2.92
C VAL A 160 -11.80 1.17 1.88
N TRP A 161 -12.25 1.53 0.68
CA TRP A 161 -12.56 0.60 -0.41
C TRP A 161 -11.48 0.55 -1.50
N HIS A 162 -10.47 1.40 -1.45
CA HIS A 162 -9.40 1.39 -2.45
C HIS A 162 -8.12 2.09 -1.97
N THR A 163 -7.00 1.56 -2.41
CA THR A 163 -5.65 2.10 -2.21
C THR A 163 -4.78 1.43 -3.25
N LEU A 164 -4.05 2.21 -4.04
CA LEU A 164 -3.08 1.70 -5.00
C LEU A 164 -1.81 2.55 -4.95
N TYR A 165 -0.69 1.93 -4.55
CA TYR A 165 0.65 2.51 -4.67
C TYR A 165 1.50 1.64 -5.59
N VAL A 166 2.11 2.26 -6.59
CA VAL A 166 2.97 1.59 -7.56
C VAL A 166 4.40 2.09 -7.36
N LEU A 167 5.31 1.19 -7.04
CA LEU A 167 6.74 1.51 -6.97
C LEU A 167 7.43 1.06 -8.26
N ALA A 168 8.02 2.00 -8.98
CA ALA A 168 8.69 1.75 -10.25
C ALA A 168 10.12 2.29 -10.24
N GLY A 169 11.02 1.59 -10.93
CA GLY A 169 12.45 1.90 -10.93
C GLY A 169 13.01 2.19 -12.31
N GLY A 170 14.10 2.96 -12.36
CA GLY A 170 14.83 3.24 -13.59
C GLY A 170 14.11 4.15 -14.57
N LEU A 171 13.23 5.04 -14.07
CA LEU A 171 12.45 5.95 -14.91
C LEU A 171 12.88 7.40 -14.68
N ASN A 172 13.01 8.13 -15.79
CA ASN A 172 13.02 9.59 -15.75
C ASN A 172 11.57 10.09 -15.81
N THR A 173 11.23 11.04 -14.96
CA THR A 173 9.88 11.61 -14.94
C THR A 173 9.85 12.86 -15.83
N PRO A 174 9.03 12.90 -16.89
CA PRO A 174 8.92 14.10 -17.74
C PRO A 174 8.22 15.22 -16.98
N ASP A 175 8.41 16.48 -17.38
CA ASP A 175 7.74 17.65 -16.78
C ASP A 175 6.23 17.71 -17.08
N VAL A 176 5.82 17.12 -18.20
CA VAL A 176 4.41 16.99 -18.60
C VAL A 176 4.10 15.51 -18.77
N PHE A 177 3.17 15.00 -17.97
CA PHE A 177 2.75 13.60 -18.02
C PHE A 177 1.75 13.36 -19.16
N LYS A 178 1.94 12.25 -19.88
CA LYS A 178 1.05 11.73 -20.91
C LYS A 178 0.66 10.29 -20.57
N GLU A 179 -0.29 9.75 -21.32
CA GLU A 179 -0.74 8.37 -21.18
C GLU A 179 0.41 7.36 -21.26
N GLU A 180 1.33 7.56 -22.19
CA GLU A 180 2.51 6.71 -22.39
C GLU A 180 3.38 6.60 -21.12
N ASP A 181 3.40 7.62 -20.27
CA ASP A 181 4.17 7.62 -19.03
C ASP A 181 3.56 6.70 -17.96
N PHE A 182 2.22 6.59 -17.91
CA PHE A 182 1.54 5.64 -17.03
C PHE A 182 1.79 4.19 -17.47
N MET A 183 1.80 3.94 -18.78
CA MET A 183 2.19 2.65 -19.33
C MET A 183 3.65 2.32 -18.97
N LEU A 184 4.57 3.28 -19.10
CA LEU A 184 5.98 3.10 -18.72
C LEU A 184 6.13 2.77 -17.24
N ILE A 185 5.44 3.50 -16.35
CA ILE A 185 5.40 3.22 -14.91
C ILE A 185 4.86 1.81 -14.65
N SER A 186 3.77 1.42 -15.29
CA SER A 186 3.15 0.11 -15.10
C SER A 186 4.08 -1.03 -15.54
N LYS A 187 4.83 -0.86 -16.63
CA LYS A 187 5.82 -1.84 -17.10
C LYS A 187 7.06 -1.92 -16.22
N ALA A 188 7.51 -0.76 -15.71
CA ALA A 188 8.66 -0.64 -14.81
C ALA A 188 8.32 -0.92 -13.35
N ALA A 189 7.06 -1.14 -13.02
CA ALA A 189 6.62 -1.46 -11.67
C ALA A 189 7.34 -2.71 -11.16
N THR A 190 7.91 -2.53 -9.97
CA THR A 190 8.58 -3.58 -9.19
C THR A 190 7.72 -4.02 -8.02
N HIS A 191 6.91 -3.10 -7.49
CA HIS A 191 5.97 -3.39 -6.42
C HIS A 191 4.61 -2.74 -6.68
N VAL A 192 3.55 -3.42 -6.24
CA VAL A 192 2.18 -2.88 -6.21
C VAL A 192 1.61 -3.14 -4.82
N ILE A 193 1.11 -2.10 -4.19
CA ILE A 193 0.71 -2.10 -2.78
C ILE A 193 -0.74 -1.69 -2.67
N ILE A 194 -1.52 -2.48 -1.94
CA ILE A 194 -2.90 -2.18 -1.59
C ILE A 194 -3.12 -2.31 -0.09
N SER A 195 -4.11 -1.59 0.44
CA SER A 195 -4.54 -1.75 1.84
C SER A 195 -5.21 -3.10 2.07
N ALA A 196 -5.09 -3.64 3.28
CA ALA A 196 -5.80 -4.84 3.72
C ALA A 196 -6.10 -4.78 5.23
N TYR A 197 -6.88 -5.75 5.70
CA TYR A 197 -7.24 -6.00 7.10
C TYR A 197 -7.92 -4.79 7.75
N ASP A 198 -8.96 -4.27 7.08
CA ASP A 198 -9.64 -3.03 7.48
C ASP A 198 -8.63 -1.85 7.68
N GLY A 199 -7.59 -1.84 6.85
CA GLY A 199 -6.54 -0.84 6.87
C GLY A 199 -5.51 -0.95 8.01
N GLU A 200 -5.44 -2.07 8.73
CA GLU A 200 -4.38 -2.35 9.71
C GLU A 200 -3.02 -2.58 9.04
N SER A 201 -3.02 -3.19 7.85
CA SER A 201 -1.80 -3.45 7.09
C SER A 201 -2.05 -3.38 5.58
N TYR A 202 -1.13 -3.96 4.80
CA TYR A 202 -1.07 -3.86 3.35
C TYR A 202 -0.69 -5.19 2.74
N ILE A 203 -1.22 -5.48 1.55
CA ILE A 203 -0.71 -6.54 0.68
C ILE A 203 0.25 -5.89 -0.30
N ILE A 204 1.44 -6.46 -0.39
CA ILE A 204 2.47 -6.03 -1.32
C ILE A 204 2.71 -7.16 -2.30
N TRP A 205 2.53 -6.86 -3.57
CA TRP A 205 3.05 -7.67 -4.66
C TRP A 205 4.44 -7.17 -5.03
N GLU A 206 5.39 -8.09 -5.22
CA GLU A 206 6.75 -7.83 -5.69
C GLU A 206 7.05 -8.67 -6.93
N LYS A 207 7.60 -8.04 -7.95
CA LYS A 207 8.01 -8.68 -9.20
C LYS A 207 9.17 -9.65 -8.97
N ALA A 208 9.09 -10.86 -9.52
CA ALA A 208 10.14 -11.86 -9.34
C ALA A 208 11.50 -11.35 -9.85
N GLY A 209 12.55 -11.59 -9.06
CA GLY A 209 13.92 -11.15 -9.38
C GLY A 209 14.22 -9.67 -9.13
N GLN A 210 13.29 -8.92 -8.53
CA GLN A 210 13.46 -7.51 -8.14
C GLN A 210 13.38 -7.33 -6.61
N SER A 211 13.86 -8.33 -5.86
CA SER A 211 13.70 -8.33 -4.41
C SER A 211 14.51 -7.22 -3.76
N LEU A 212 13.85 -6.43 -2.91
CA LEU A 212 14.50 -5.39 -2.13
C LEU A 212 14.68 -5.87 -0.69
N GLU A 213 15.92 -6.15 -0.29
CA GLU A 213 16.23 -6.45 1.11
C GLU A 213 16.13 -5.17 1.95
N TYR A 214 14.96 -4.92 2.51
CA TYR A 214 14.79 -3.83 3.47
C TYR A 214 15.26 -4.29 4.86
N PRO A 215 16.30 -3.65 5.44
CA PRO A 215 16.86 -4.08 6.73
C PRO A 215 15.89 -3.94 7.91
N GLY A 216 14.76 -3.23 7.72
CA GLY A 216 13.72 -3.12 8.73
C GLY A 216 12.79 -4.35 8.80
N PHE A 217 12.87 -5.31 7.88
CA PHE A 217 12.05 -6.52 7.88
C PHE A 217 12.88 -7.78 8.06
N GLU A 218 12.41 -8.68 8.92
CA GLU A 218 12.85 -10.08 8.90
C GLU A 218 11.89 -10.90 8.06
N LEU A 219 12.41 -11.64 7.06
CA LEU A 219 11.62 -12.59 6.30
C LEU A 219 11.20 -13.77 7.19
N THR A 220 9.95 -14.19 7.07
CA THR A 220 9.43 -15.39 7.73
C THR A 220 8.38 -16.04 6.81
N ASP A 221 8.56 -17.33 6.54
CA ASP A 221 7.54 -18.12 5.86
C ASP A 221 6.34 -18.37 6.78
N VAL A 222 5.14 -18.26 6.24
CA VAL A 222 3.91 -18.62 6.96
C VAL A 222 3.87 -20.14 7.10
N PRO A 223 3.72 -20.69 8.32
CA PRO A 223 3.62 -22.14 8.52
C PRO A 223 2.47 -22.74 7.69
N LYS A 224 2.73 -23.84 6.97
CA LYS A 224 1.73 -24.48 6.10
C LYS A 224 0.43 -24.87 6.83
N ASP A 225 0.52 -25.13 8.13
CA ASP A 225 -0.60 -25.60 8.96
C ASP A 225 -1.43 -24.45 9.57
N SER A 226 -1.10 -23.19 9.28
CA SER A 226 -1.77 -22.01 9.87
C SER A 226 -2.96 -21.48 9.06
N VAL A 227 -3.21 -22.03 7.87
CA VAL A 227 -4.40 -21.73 7.07
C VAL A 227 -5.41 -22.85 7.33
N SER A 228 -6.38 -22.60 8.21
CA SER A 228 -7.49 -23.52 8.40
C SER A 228 -8.32 -23.53 7.11
N THR A 229 -8.24 -24.62 6.36
CA THR A 229 -9.25 -24.98 5.38
C THR A 229 -10.49 -25.40 6.14
N GLU A 230 -11.29 -24.44 6.61
CA GLU A 230 -12.70 -24.71 6.86
C GLU A 230 -13.37 -24.80 5.49
N GLU A 231 -13.29 -25.98 4.88
CA GLU A 231 -14.22 -26.39 3.85
C GLU A 231 -15.61 -26.40 4.51
N SER A 232 -16.42 -25.40 4.17
CA SER A 232 -17.84 -25.41 4.49
C SER A 232 -18.51 -26.41 3.56
N GLU A 233 -18.86 -27.58 4.10
CA GLU A 233 -19.80 -28.55 3.51
C GLU A 233 -21.23 -27.99 3.43
#